data_AF-G9KDK9-F1
#
_entry.id   AF-G9KDK9-F1
#
_cell.length_a   1.000
_cell.length_b   1.000
_cell.length_c   1.000
_cell.angle_alpha   90.00
_cell.angle_beta   90.00
_cell.angle_gamma   90.00
#
_symmetry.space_group_name_H-M   'P 1'
#
loop_
_entity.id
_entity.type
_entity.pdbx_description
1 polymer ?
#
loop_
_entity_poly.entity_id
_entity_poly.type
_entity_poly.pdbx_seq_one_letter_code
_entity_poly.pdbx_strand_id
1 'polypeptide(L)'
;TRAYDVGGAISLLALNGLFILIHQHNLEYPDFYRKLYGLLDPSVFHVKYRARFFHLADLFLSSSHLPAYLVAAFAKRLSRLALTAPPEALLMVLPFICNLLRRHPACRVLVHRPLGHELDADPYDPEEEDPAKSRALESSLWELQALQQHYHPEVSQAASVINQALSVPEVSIAPLLELTAFEVFERDLKKKGQGSVPL
;
A
#
# COMPACT_ATOMS: atom_id res chain seq x y z
N THR A 1 -25.22 -1.86 0.62
CA THR A 1 -24.44 -2.83 -0.20
C THR A 1 -24.42 -2.43 -1.67
N ARG A 2 -25.56 -2.21 -2.33
CA ARG A 2 -25.61 -1.82 -3.77
C ARG A 2 -24.69 -0.69 -4.20
N ALA A 3 -24.55 0.38 -3.40
CA ALA A 3 -23.65 1.49 -3.71
C ALA A 3 -22.16 1.07 -3.80
N TYR A 4 -21.74 0.06 -3.04
CA TYR A 4 -20.39 -0.49 -3.10
C TYR A 4 -20.18 -1.40 -4.32
N ASP A 5 -21.25 -1.94 -4.88
CA ASP A 5 -21.21 -2.79 -6.07
C ASP A 5 -21.07 -1.98 -7.37
N VAL A 6 -21.33 -0.67 -7.33
CA VAL A 6 -21.30 0.22 -8.51
C VAL A 6 -19.87 0.49 -9.00
N GLY A 7 -18.88 0.42 -8.12
CA GLY A 7 -17.48 0.70 -8.45
C GLY A 7 -17.10 2.19 -8.34
N GLY A 8 -15.79 2.45 -8.49
CA GLY A 8 -15.24 3.79 -8.54
C GLY A 8 -15.47 4.63 -7.27
N ALA A 9 -15.65 5.94 -7.44
CA ALA A 9 -15.77 6.88 -6.33
C ALA A 9 -16.97 6.60 -5.40
N ILE A 10 -18.05 6.02 -5.92
CA ILE A 10 -19.25 5.69 -5.14
C ILE A 10 -18.93 4.56 -4.16
N SER A 11 -18.19 3.53 -4.60
CA SER A 11 -17.75 2.45 -3.72
C SER A 11 -16.80 2.93 -2.64
N LEU A 12 -15.91 3.87 -2.96
CA LEU A 12 -15.01 4.48 -1.97
C LEU A 12 -15.77 5.23 -0.86
N LEU A 13 -16.85 5.92 -1.21
CA LEU A 13 -17.71 6.60 -0.24
C LEU A 13 -18.53 5.60 0.59
N ALA A 14 -19.00 4.52 -0.04
CA ALA A 14 -19.77 3.48 0.61
C ALA A 14 -18.96 2.65 1.63
N LEU A 15 -17.63 2.59 1.50
CA LEU A 15 -16.74 1.86 2.41
C LEU A 15 -16.91 2.25 3.88
N ASN A 16 -17.15 3.52 4.17
CA ASN A 16 -17.35 3.95 5.56
C ASN A 16 -18.67 3.45 6.14
N GLY A 17 -19.72 3.41 5.33
CA GLY A 17 -21.00 2.82 5.75
C GLY A 17 -20.87 1.32 5.98
N LEU A 18 -20.14 0.62 5.09
CA LEU A 18 -19.83 -0.80 5.27
C LEU A 18 -18.98 -1.06 6.51
N PHE A 19 -17.98 -0.22 6.79
CA PHE A 19 -17.16 -0.30 7.99
C PHE A 19 -18.03 -0.32 9.25
N ILE A 20 -18.96 0.65 9.36
CA ILE A 20 -19.89 0.77 10.50
C ILE A 20 -20.77 -0.48 10.60
N LEU A 21 -21.33 -0.94 9.48
CA LEU A 21 -22.22 -2.12 9.45
C LEU A 21 -21.49 -3.41 9.86
N ILE A 22 -20.25 -3.59 9.41
CA ILE A 22 -19.43 -4.76 9.73
C ILE A 22 -18.98 -4.70 11.20
N HIS A 23 -18.49 -3.55 11.68
CA HIS A 23 -17.89 -3.44 13.02
C HIS A 23 -18.90 -3.25 14.15
N GLN A 24 -19.94 -2.43 13.93
CA GLN A 24 -20.90 -2.09 14.98
C GLN A 24 -22.12 -3.01 14.99
N HIS A 25 -22.45 -3.61 13.84
CA HIS A 25 -23.64 -4.45 13.69
C HIS A 25 -23.31 -5.90 13.28
N ASN A 26 -22.03 -6.28 13.23
CA ASN A 26 -21.56 -7.64 12.90
C ASN A 26 -22.14 -8.21 11.60
N LEU A 27 -22.45 -7.35 10.63
CA LEU A 27 -22.99 -7.78 9.35
C LEU A 27 -21.86 -8.32 8.47
N GLU A 28 -22.01 -9.55 8.00
CA GLU A 28 -21.10 -10.12 7.01
C GLU A 28 -21.37 -9.53 5.64
N TYR A 29 -20.30 -9.08 4.98
CA TYR A 29 -20.34 -8.68 3.59
C TYR A 29 -19.53 -9.70 2.77
N PRO A 30 -20.20 -10.55 1.95
CA PRO A 30 -19.52 -11.54 1.12
C PRO A 30 -18.47 -10.87 0.22
N ASP A 31 -17.32 -11.53 0.05
CA ASP A 31 -16.25 -11.07 -0.85
C ASP A 31 -15.72 -9.65 -0.57
N PHE A 32 -15.83 -9.18 0.67
CA PHE A 32 -15.39 -7.85 1.08
C PHE A 32 -13.97 -7.52 0.61
N TYR A 33 -13.01 -8.39 0.93
CA TYR A 33 -11.61 -8.19 0.58
C TYR A 33 -11.33 -8.31 -0.91
N ARG A 34 -12.07 -9.15 -1.64
CA ARG A 34 -11.98 -9.24 -3.09
C ARG A 34 -12.36 -7.90 -3.73
N LYS A 35 -13.45 -7.29 -3.29
CA LYS A 35 -13.86 -5.97 -3.78
C LYS A 35 -12.90 -4.87 -3.33
N LEU A 36 -12.43 -4.90 -2.09
CA LEU A 36 -11.46 -3.93 -1.60
C LEU A 36 -10.15 -4.00 -2.42
N TYR A 37 -9.73 -5.21 -2.78
CA TYR A 37 -8.58 -5.46 -3.65
C TYR A 37 -8.82 -4.94 -5.06
N GLY A 38 -10.02 -5.11 -5.62
CA GLY A 38 -10.42 -4.58 -6.92
C GLY A 38 -10.52 -3.04 -6.99
N LEU A 39 -10.68 -2.35 -5.84
CA LEU A 39 -10.65 -0.89 -5.78
C LEU A 39 -9.22 -0.30 -5.80
N LEU A 40 -8.20 -1.14 -5.71
CA LEU A 40 -6.81 -0.72 -5.86
C LEU A 40 -6.43 -0.70 -7.34
N ASP A 41 -6.80 0.38 -8.00
CA ASP A 41 -6.41 0.70 -9.38
C ASP A 41 -5.61 2.02 -9.42
N PRO A 42 -4.93 2.37 -10.53
CA PRO A 42 -4.10 3.56 -10.61
C PRO A 42 -4.84 4.88 -10.27
N SER A 43 -6.15 4.96 -10.50
CA SER A 43 -6.96 6.14 -10.19
C SER A 43 -7.08 6.41 -8.69
N VAL A 44 -6.84 5.40 -7.83
CA VAL A 44 -6.97 5.50 -6.37
C VAL A 44 -6.09 6.58 -5.75
N PHE A 45 -4.99 6.95 -6.40
CA PHE A 45 -4.11 8.03 -5.94
C PHE A 45 -4.61 9.43 -6.34
N HIS A 46 -5.55 9.51 -7.28
CA HIS A 46 -6.04 10.78 -7.84
C HIS A 46 -7.47 11.11 -7.40
N VAL A 47 -8.19 10.17 -6.79
CA VAL A 47 -9.54 10.42 -6.27
C VAL A 47 -9.53 11.39 -5.08
N LYS A 48 -10.52 12.29 -5.05
CA LYS A 48 -10.69 13.30 -3.99
C LYS A 48 -10.73 12.70 -2.57
N TYR A 49 -11.21 11.47 -2.44
CA TYR A 49 -11.42 10.80 -1.16
C TYR A 49 -10.34 9.75 -0.82
N ARG A 50 -9.15 9.83 -1.45
CA ARG A 50 -8.05 8.87 -1.24
C ARG A 50 -7.62 8.75 0.22
N ALA A 51 -7.55 9.86 0.95
CA ALA A 51 -7.17 9.89 2.36
C ALA A 51 -8.08 8.99 3.20
N ARG A 52 -9.39 9.11 2.98
CA ARG A 52 -10.40 8.29 3.66
C ARG A 52 -10.30 6.81 3.25
N PHE A 53 -10.07 6.55 1.96
CA PHE A 53 -9.89 5.19 1.48
C PHE A 53 -8.69 4.51 2.14
N PHE A 54 -7.50 5.13 2.11
CA PHE A 54 -6.29 4.54 2.70
C PHE A 54 -6.37 4.44 4.22
N HIS A 55 -7.06 5.37 4.90
CA HIS A 55 -7.34 5.24 6.33
C HIS A 55 -8.18 3.99 6.64
N LEU A 56 -9.28 3.79 5.91
CA LEU A 56 -10.14 2.61 6.09
C LEU A 56 -9.42 1.33 5.67
N ALA A 57 -8.66 1.36 4.57
CA ALA A 57 -7.89 0.21 4.11
C ALA A 57 -6.84 -0.23 5.14
N ASP A 58 -6.12 0.72 5.76
CA ASP A 58 -5.16 0.42 6.84
C ASP A 58 -5.86 -0.23 8.03
N LEU A 59 -7.05 0.27 8.39
CA LEU A 59 -7.85 -0.28 9.47
C LEU A 59 -8.34 -1.70 9.15
N PHE A 60 -8.86 -1.96 7.95
CA PHE A 60 -9.29 -3.29 7.55
C PHE A 60 -8.13 -4.30 7.49
N LEU A 61 -6.98 -3.86 6.98
CA LEU A 61 -5.78 -4.70 6.86
C LEU A 61 -4.95 -4.75 8.17
N SER A 62 -5.40 -4.10 9.25
CA SER A 62 -4.78 -4.21 10.57
C SER A 62 -5.20 -5.46 11.34
N SER A 63 -6.23 -6.18 10.87
CA SER A 63 -6.75 -7.37 11.54
C SER A 63 -5.72 -8.51 11.59
N SER A 64 -5.49 -9.05 12.80
CA SER A 64 -4.56 -10.17 13.03
C SER A 64 -5.04 -11.50 12.43
N HIS A 65 -6.34 -11.62 12.11
CA HIS A 65 -6.94 -12.84 11.59
C HIS A 65 -6.87 -12.97 10.06
N LEU A 66 -6.21 -12.03 9.39
CA LEU A 66 -6.08 -12.08 7.94
C LEU A 66 -5.06 -13.15 7.52
N PRO A 67 -5.42 -14.00 6.53
CA PRO A 67 -4.49 -14.99 6.02
C PRO A 67 -3.35 -14.30 5.27
N ALA A 68 -2.14 -14.88 5.35
CA ALA A 68 -0.94 -14.29 4.77
C ALA A 68 -1.04 -14.04 3.26
N TYR A 69 -1.73 -14.92 2.52
CA TYR A 69 -1.93 -14.75 1.07
C TYR A 69 -2.64 -13.44 0.73
N LEU A 70 -3.58 -13.04 1.58
CA LEU A 70 -4.41 -11.86 1.35
C LEU A 70 -3.57 -10.61 1.53
N VAL A 71 -2.85 -10.52 2.65
CA VAL A 71 -1.98 -9.38 2.95
C VAL A 71 -0.86 -9.27 1.92
N ALA A 72 -0.29 -10.40 1.49
CA ALA A 72 0.69 -10.44 0.41
C ALA A 72 0.14 -9.90 -0.91
N ALA A 73 -1.10 -10.28 -1.28
CA ALA A 73 -1.75 -9.76 -2.49
C ALA A 73 -1.93 -8.24 -2.42
N PHE A 74 -2.43 -7.71 -1.30
CA PHE A 74 -2.55 -6.27 -1.10
C PHE A 74 -1.18 -5.55 -1.15
N ALA A 75 -0.17 -6.08 -0.47
CA ALA A 75 1.17 -5.51 -0.48
C ALA A 75 1.78 -5.50 -1.90
N LYS A 76 1.66 -6.60 -2.65
CA LYS A 76 2.17 -6.71 -4.02
C LYS A 76 1.42 -5.79 -4.98
N ARG A 77 0.08 -5.74 -4.94
CA ARG A 77 -0.71 -4.83 -5.78
C ARG A 77 -0.39 -3.35 -5.49
N LEU A 78 -0.31 -2.96 -4.22
CA LEU A 78 0.11 -1.61 -3.83
C LEU A 78 1.52 -1.28 -4.34
N SER A 79 2.45 -2.25 -4.29
CA SER A 79 3.82 -2.06 -4.79
C SER A 79 3.86 -1.89 -6.31
N ARG A 80 3.02 -2.62 -7.07
CA ARG A 80 2.86 -2.42 -8.53
C ARG A 80 2.33 -1.03 -8.84
N LEU A 81 1.27 -0.62 -8.16
CA LEU A 81 0.65 0.70 -8.33
C LEU A 81 1.62 1.83 -7.96
N ALA A 82 2.49 1.60 -6.98
CA ALA A 82 3.50 2.56 -6.56
C ALA A 82 4.46 2.96 -7.69
N LEU A 83 4.76 2.07 -8.64
CA LEU A 83 5.66 2.40 -9.76
C LEU A 83 5.18 3.57 -10.63
N THR A 84 3.88 3.81 -10.68
CA THR A 84 3.27 4.90 -11.47
C THR A 84 2.67 6.00 -10.60
N ALA A 85 2.83 5.91 -9.28
CA ALA A 85 2.23 6.83 -8.33
C ALA A 85 3.02 8.14 -8.21
N PRO A 86 2.35 9.28 -7.93
CA PRO A 86 3.05 10.53 -7.67
C PRO A 86 3.79 10.50 -6.31
N PRO A 87 4.81 11.34 -6.10
CA PRO A 87 5.66 11.30 -4.91
C PRO A 87 4.91 11.42 -3.58
N GLU A 88 3.91 12.31 -3.50
CA GLU A 88 3.10 12.49 -2.30
C GLU A 88 2.31 11.22 -1.93
N ALA A 89 1.87 10.45 -2.94
CA ALA A 89 1.21 9.18 -2.71
C ALA A 89 2.22 8.11 -2.31
N LEU A 90 3.41 8.08 -2.91
CA LEU A 90 4.49 7.16 -2.55
C LEU A 90 4.90 7.29 -1.09
N LEU A 91 4.99 8.53 -0.58
CA LEU A 91 5.33 8.79 0.82
C LEU A 91 4.33 8.16 1.79
N MET A 92 3.06 8.00 1.40
CA MET A 92 2.02 7.29 2.17
C MET A 92 2.03 5.78 1.93
N VAL A 93 2.18 5.34 0.68
CA VAL A 93 2.07 3.92 0.28
C VAL A 93 3.23 3.08 0.80
N LEU A 94 4.46 3.63 0.78
CA LEU A 94 5.64 2.91 1.26
C LEU A 94 5.57 2.53 2.75
N PRO A 95 5.26 3.45 3.70
CA PRO A 95 5.05 3.06 5.08
C PRO A 95 3.83 2.17 5.28
N PHE A 96 2.77 2.32 4.47
CA PHE A 96 1.61 1.40 4.47
C PHE A 96 2.06 -0.04 4.20
N ILE A 97 2.80 -0.28 3.10
CA ILE A 97 3.32 -1.59 2.74
C ILE A 97 4.25 -2.13 3.83
N CYS A 98 5.14 -1.29 4.36
CA CYS A 98 6.02 -1.69 5.46
C CYS A 98 5.23 -2.09 6.72
N ASN A 99 4.14 -1.40 7.05
CA ASN A 99 3.27 -1.76 8.18
C ASN A 99 2.57 -3.11 7.95
N LEU A 100 2.10 -3.40 6.74
CA LEU A 100 1.55 -4.73 6.41
C LEU A 100 2.58 -5.84 6.68
N LEU A 101 3.83 -5.63 6.25
CA LEU A 101 4.92 -6.60 6.43
C LEU A 101 5.40 -6.70 7.90
N ARG A 102 5.23 -5.64 8.69
CA ARG A 102 5.44 -5.66 10.14
C ARG A 102 4.37 -6.49 10.84
N ARG A 103 3.10 -6.26 10.52
CA ARG A 103 1.93 -6.95 11.12
C ARG A 103 1.88 -8.42 10.76
N HIS A 104 2.31 -8.78 9.55
CA HIS A 104 2.26 -10.16 9.05
C HIS A 104 3.67 -10.68 8.69
N PRO A 105 4.42 -11.23 9.67
CA PRO A 105 5.77 -11.75 9.43
C PRO A 105 5.85 -12.81 8.33
N ALA A 106 4.77 -13.57 8.12
CA ALA A 106 4.66 -14.54 7.03
C ALA A 106 4.79 -13.92 5.63
N CYS A 107 4.59 -12.60 5.47
CA CYS A 107 4.77 -11.89 4.20
C CYS A 107 6.22 -11.41 3.98
N ARG A 108 7.13 -11.58 4.94
CA ARG A 108 8.55 -11.18 4.80
C ARG A 108 9.29 -11.95 3.71
N VAL A 109 8.78 -13.12 3.31
CA VAL A 109 9.26 -13.91 2.16
C VAL A 109 9.24 -13.10 0.86
N LEU A 110 8.37 -12.09 0.77
CA LEU A 110 8.29 -11.20 -0.38
C LEU A 110 9.51 -10.27 -0.52
N VAL A 111 10.22 -10.01 0.59
CA VAL A 111 11.42 -9.16 0.64
C VAL A 111 12.68 -10.03 0.61
N HIS A 112 12.70 -11.09 1.41
CA HIS A 112 13.86 -11.94 1.54
C HIS A 112 13.45 -13.42 1.55
N ARG A 113 13.93 -14.17 0.55
CA ARG A 113 13.65 -15.60 0.38
C ARG A 113 14.95 -16.41 0.39
N PRO A 114 15.48 -16.79 1.57
CA PRO A 114 16.81 -17.43 1.67
C PRO A 114 16.85 -18.86 1.10
N LEU A 115 15.70 -19.55 1.09
CA LEU A 115 15.56 -20.92 0.57
C LEU A 115 14.84 -20.95 -0.79
N GLY A 116 14.74 -19.80 -1.46
CA GLY A 116 14.08 -19.69 -2.76
C GLY A 116 14.96 -20.22 -3.88
N HIS A 117 14.36 -20.88 -4.85
CA HIS A 117 14.99 -21.05 -6.16
C HIS A 117 14.95 -19.71 -6.90
N GLU A 118 15.90 -19.51 -7.82
CA GLU A 118 15.80 -18.43 -8.79
C GLU A 118 14.50 -18.62 -9.60
N LEU A 119 13.72 -17.54 -9.69
CA LEU A 119 12.46 -17.55 -10.43
C LEU A 119 12.77 -17.15 -11.88
N ASP A 120 12.37 -18.00 -12.84
CA ASP A 120 12.48 -17.68 -14.28
C ASP A 120 11.58 -16.50 -14.67
N ALA A 121 10.44 -16.36 -13.98
CA ALA A 121 9.46 -15.28 -14.17
C ALA A 121 8.71 -15.00 -12.86
N ASP A 122 8.15 -13.78 -12.74
CA ASP A 122 7.27 -13.43 -11.62
C ASP A 122 5.94 -14.21 -11.72
N PRO A 123 5.59 -15.07 -10.75
CA PRO A 123 4.35 -15.84 -10.78
C PRO A 123 3.09 -15.02 -10.46
N TYR A 124 3.24 -13.77 -10.01
CA TYR A 124 2.12 -12.89 -9.66
C TYR A 124 1.29 -12.49 -10.88
N ASP A 125 -0.03 -12.66 -10.79
CA ASP A 125 -0.98 -12.20 -11.81
C ASP A 125 -1.59 -10.84 -11.40
N PRO A 126 -1.27 -9.74 -12.11
CA PRO A 126 -1.81 -8.43 -11.80
C PRO A 126 -3.31 -8.28 -12.11
N GLU A 127 -3.82 -9.02 -13.10
CA GLU A 127 -5.20 -8.92 -13.59
C GLU A 127 -6.19 -9.76 -12.77
N GLU A 128 -5.68 -10.68 -11.94
CA GLU A 128 -6.52 -11.50 -11.07
C GLU A 128 -7.24 -10.64 -10.03
N GLU A 129 -8.56 -10.79 -9.94
CA GLU A 129 -9.42 -10.06 -9.00
C GLU A 129 -9.48 -10.73 -7.63
N ASP A 130 -9.28 -12.03 -7.57
CA ASP A 130 -9.28 -12.79 -6.32
C ASP A 130 -7.88 -12.78 -5.69
N PRO A 131 -7.68 -12.08 -4.55
CA PRO A 131 -6.36 -12.03 -3.91
C PRO A 131 -5.83 -13.42 -3.53
N ALA A 132 -6.70 -14.41 -3.32
CA ALA A 132 -6.32 -15.80 -3.04
C ALA A 132 -5.67 -16.50 -4.26
N LYS A 133 -5.98 -16.06 -5.48
CA LYS A 133 -5.50 -16.64 -6.74
C LYS A 133 -4.39 -15.82 -7.39
N SER A 134 -4.10 -14.63 -6.88
CA SER A 134 -3.07 -13.73 -7.43
C SER A 134 -1.63 -14.28 -7.36
N ARG A 135 -1.38 -15.34 -6.59
CA ARG A 135 -0.05 -15.93 -6.36
C ARG A 135 1.00 -14.95 -5.80
N ALA A 136 0.56 -13.88 -5.14
CA ALA A 136 1.46 -12.87 -4.60
C ALA A 136 2.50 -13.41 -3.61
N LEU A 137 2.17 -14.40 -2.78
CA LEU A 137 3.14 -15.05 -1.86
C LEU A 137 4.26 -15.81 -2.58
N GLU A 138 4.05 -16.23 -3.81
CA GLU A 138 5.05 -16.93 -4.61
C GLU A 138 6.03 -15.94 -5.28
N SER A 139 5.70 -14.65 -5.31
CA SER A 139 6.46 -13.54 -5.89
C SER A 139 7.41 -12.86 -4.87
N SER A 140 8.09 -11.81 -5.33
CA SER A 140 8.85 -10.82 -4.53
C SER A 140 8.41 -9.37 -4.83
N LEU A 141 8.88 -8.41 -4.03
CA LEU A 141 8.56 -6.97 -4.13
C LEU A 141 9.70 -6.17 -4.81
N TRP A 142 10.06 -6.53 -6.03
CA TRP A 142 11.09 -5.80 -6.79
C TRP A 142 10.72 -4.34 -7.06
N GLU A 143 9.44 -4.01 -7.04
CA GLU A 143 8.96 -2.64 -7.22
C GLU A 143 9.49 -1.71 -6.12
N LEU A 144 9.56 -2.20 -4.87
CA LEU A 144 10.14 -1.43 -3.77
C LEU A 144 11.63 -1.21 -3.97
N GLN A 145 12.34 -2.20 -4.51
CA GLN A 145 13.77 -2.08 -4.83
C GLN A 145 14.00 -1.03 -5.93
N ALA A 146 13.16 -1.00 -6.96
CA ALA A 146 13.23 0.02 -8.00
C ALA A 146 13.00 1.44 -7.42
N LEU A 147 12.05 1.59 -6.51
CA LEU A 147 11.75 2.87 -5.84
C LEU A 147 12.88 3.37 -4.91
N GLN A 148 13.85 2.53 -4.54
CA GLN A 148 15.03 2.98 -3.80
C GLN A 148 15.90 3.95 -4.62
N GLN A 149 15.79 3.95 -5.94
CA GLN A 149 16.49 4.87 -6.85
C GLN A 149 15.59 6.00 -7.36
N HIS A 150 14.53 6.33 -6.63
CA HIS A 150 13.60 7.40 -7.01
C HIS A 150 14.27 8.79 -6.95
N TYR A 151 13.90 9.70 -7.86
CA TYR A 151 14.48 11.04 -7.95
C TYR A 151 14.27 11.90 -6.70
N HIS A 152 13.14 11.68 -6.00
CA HIS A 152 12.84 12.38 -4.75
C HIS A 152 13.50 11.67 -3.56
N PRO A 153 14.38 12.35 -2.79
CA PRO A 153 15.20 11.71 -1.77
C PRO A 153 14.39 11.10 -0.62
N GLU A 154 13.29 11.74 -0.19
CA GLU A 154 12.46 11.15 0.89
C GLU A 154 11.74 9.87 0.43
N VAL A 155 11.40 9.76 -0.85
CA VAL A 155 10.78 8.56 -1.40
C VAL A 155 11.81 7.43 -1.45
N SER A 156 13.02 7.72 -1.95
CA SER A 156 14.15 6.78 -1.95
C SER A 156 14.46 6.28 -0.53
N GLN A 157 14.50 7.18 0.45
CA GLN A 157 14.70 6.83 1.87
C GLN A 157 13.56 5.96 2.41
N ALA A 158 12.30 6.34 2.16
CA ALA A 158 11.13 5.57 2.60
C ALA A 158 11.10 4.16 2.00
N ALA A 159 11.48 4.01 0.72
CA ALA A 159 11.58 2.71 0.06
C ALA A 159 12.72 1.85 0.63
N SER A 160 13.81 2.50 1.07
CA SER A 160 14.98 1.83 1.66
C SER A 160 14.75 1.31 3.08
N VAL A 161 13.68 1.73 3.76
CA VAL A 161 13.31 1.23 5.11
C VAL A 161 13.14 -0.29 5.10
N ILE A 162 12.72 -0.87 3.97
CA ILE A 162 12.51 -2.31 3.83
C ILE A 162 13.80 -3.14 3.96
N ASN A 163 14.96 -2.53 3.69
CA ASN A 163 16.27 -3.17 3.79
C ASN A 163 16.74 -3.29 5.24
N GLN A 164 16.16 -2.51 6.15
CA GLN A 164 16.48 -2.55 7.57
C GLN A 164 15.63 -3.63 8.26
N ALA A 165 16.09 -4.12 9.41
CA ALA A 165 15.22 -4.94 10.25
C ALA A 165 13.98 -4.10 10.59
N LEU A 166 12.82 -4.50 10.08
CA LEU A 166 11.54 -3.85 10.36
C LEU A 166 11.22 -4.00 11.85
N SER A 167 11.73 -3.06 12.65
CA SER A 167 11.51 -2.98 14.09
C SER A 167 10.06 -2.60 14.39
N VAL A 168 9.66 -2.84 15.64
CA VAL A 168 8.25 -2.98 16.05
C VAL A 168 7.42 -1.68 16.04
N PRO A 169 7.92 -0.44 16.17
CA PRO A 169 6.98 0.68 16.11
C PRO A 169 6.47 0.87 14.68
N GLU A 170 5.17 0.68 14.51
CA GLU A 170 4.49 1.04 13.27
C GLU A 170 4.64 2.54 13.00
N VAL A 171 4.77 2.88 11.73
CA VAL A 171 4.79 4.27 11.30
C VAL A 171 3.35 4.69 11.02
N SER A 172 2.83 5.67 11.76
CA SER A 172 1.49 6.19 11.47
C SER A 172 1.46 6.84 10.08
N ILE A 173 0.56 6.38 9.22
CA ILE A 173 0.33 6.96 7.90
C ILE A 173 -0.60 8.18 7.95
N ALA A 174 -1.30 8.41 9.07
CA ALA A 174 -2.28 9.49 9.23
C ALA A 174 -1.79 10.87 8.79
N PRO A 175 -0.57 11.34 9.15
CA PRO A 175 -0.08 12.66 8.70
C PRO A 175 0.26 12.73 7.21
N LEU A 176 0.25 11.60 6.50
CA LEU A 176 0.61 11.48 5.09
C LEU A 176 -0.63 11.31 4.19
N LEU A 177 -1.80 11.01 4.76
CA LEU A 177 -3.03 10.75 4.01
C LEU A 177 -3.49 11.96 3.18
N GLU A 178 -3.34 13.16 3.73
CA GLU A 178 -3.76 14.42 3.10
C GLU A 178 -2.61 15.16 2.40
N LEU A 179 -1.40 14.61 2.46
CA LEU A 179 -0.21 15.26 1.91
C LEU A 179 -0.38 15.55 0.42
N THR A 180 -0.22 16.80 0.02
CA THR A 180 -0.34 17.24 -1.37
C THR A 180 1.01 17.49 -2.02
N ALA A 181 1.07 17.42 -3.36
CA ALA A 181 2.27 17.80 -4.11
C ALA A 181 2.76 19.23 -3.78
N PHE A 182 1.83 20.17 -3.55
CA PHE A 182 2.15 21.54 -3.15
C PHE A 182 2.85 21.58 -1.78
N GLU A 183 2.38 20.82 -0.80
CA GLU A 183 3.00 20.76 0.52
C GLU A 183 4.37 20.08 0.49
N VAL A 184 4.55 19.05 -0.34
CA VAL A 184 5.87 18.43 -0.57
C VAL A 184 6.83 19.48 -1.11
N PHE A 185 6.42 20.22 -2.13
CA PHE A 185 7.21 21.30 -2.72
C PHE A 185 7.55 22.41 -1.70
N GLU A 186 6.56 22.87 -0.92
CA GLU A 186 6.77 23.87 0.14
C GLU A 186 7.72 23.40 1.24
N ARG A 187 7.68 22.11 1.60
CA ARG A 187 8.62 21.51 2.56
C ARG A 187 10.03 21.52 2.00
N ASP A 188 10.20 21.19 0.73
CA ASP A 188 11.50 21.18 0.07
C ASP A 188 12.10 22.58 -0.06
N LEU A 189 11.28 23.59 -0.36
CA LEU A 189 11.73 25.00 -0.36
C LEU A 189 12.24 25.47 1.00
N LYS A 190 11.64 24.98 2.09
CA LYS A 190 12.03 25.35 3.46
C LYS A 190 13.26 24.60 3.97
N LYS A 191 13.63 23.49 3.34
CA LYS A 191 14.88 22.76 3.68
C LYS A 191 16.07 23.63 3.30
N LYS A 192 16.71 24.23 4.30
CA LYS A 192 18.02 24.87 4.11
C LYS A 192 19.03 23.77 3.80
N GLY A 193 19.53 23.73 2.57
CA GLY A 193 20.62 22.84 2.19
C GLY A 193 21.84 23.08 3.09
N GLN A 194 22.37 22.01 3.67
CA GLN A 194 23.69 22.05 4.31
C GLN A 194 24.74 21.95 3.21
N GLY A 195 25.19 23.10 2.70
CA GLY A 195 26.33 23.19 1.78
C GLY A 195 26.04 23.95 0.49
N SER A 196 27.11 24.41 -0.18
CA SER A 196 27.02 24.98 -1.53
C SER A 196 26.61 23.89 -2.51
N VAL A 197 25.67 24.20 -3.41
CA VAL A 197 25.30 23.30 -4.50
C VAL A 197 26.52 23.07 -5.39
N PRO A 198 26.98 21.82 -5.59
CA PRO A 198 28.08 21.55 -6.50
C PRO A 198 27.65 21.87 -7.94
N LEU A 199 28.48 22.65 -8.64
CA LEU A 199 28.30 23.06 -10.04
C LEU A 199 28.89 22.01 -10.98
#